data_AF-A0A9E3BEJ6-F1
#
_entry.id   AF-A0A9E3BEJ6-F1
#
_cell.length_a   1.000
_cell.length_b   1.000
_cell.length_c   1.000
_cell.angle_alpha   90.00
_cell.angle_beta   90.00
_cell.angle_gamma   90.00
#
_symmetry.space_group_name_H-M   'P 1'
#
loop_
_entity.id
_entity.type
_entity.pdbx_description
1 polymer ?
#
loop_
_entity_poly.entity_id
_entity_poly.type
_entity_poly.pdbx_seq_one_letter_code
_entity_poly.pdbx_strand_id
1 'polypeptide(L)'
;MPYQRLPGLDRRDALSRVVLAGLATGVTDGIFSSVLSVAFYHSTVTRLFQGVASTLLGPAAIDGGIATAAVGVLMHFGVALGWSAVFWLLLDRQPWIRALLGSPNGELKVASLYGPFIWMVMSLAVIPL
;
A
#
# COMPACT_ATOMS: atom_id res chain seq x y z
N MET A 1 29.94 -25.21 -20.34
CA MET A 1 29.50 -24.26 -19.30
C MET A 1 28.03 -24.53 -18.99
N PRO A 2 27.68 -25.23 -17.90
CA PRO A 2 26.27 -25.48 -17.58
C PRO A 2 25.64 -24.18 -17.09
N TYR A 3 24.46 -23.86 -17.62
CA TYR A 3 23.58 -22.80 -17.18
C TYR A 3 23.20 -23.06 -15.71
N GLN A 4 23.89 -22.43 -14.76
CA GLN A 4 23.49 -22.38 -13.37
C GLN A 4 22.14 -21.64 -13.32
N ARG A 5 21.05 -22.39 -13.14
CA ARG A 5 19.77 -21.81 -12.72
C ARG A 5 20.06 -21.05 -11.43
N LEU A 6 19.91 -19.73 -11.47
CA LEU A 6 19.80 -18.93 -10.25
C LEU A 6 18.77 -19.63 -9.34
N PRO A 7 19.04 -19.84 -8.04
CA PRO A 7 18.11 -20.50 -7.15
C PRO A 7 16.76 -19.83 -7.27
N GLY A 8 15.79 -20.55 -7.83
CA GLY A 8 14.43 -20.06 -8.00
C GLY A 8 13.89 -19.82 -6.59
N LEU A 9 13.59 -18.56 -6.27
CA LEU A 9 12.88 -18.22 -5.03
C LEU A 9 11.66 -19.13 -4.95
N ASP A 10 11.53 -19.90 -3.87
CA ASP A 10 10.33 -20.71 -3.65
C ASP A 10 9.12 -19.75 -3.67
N ARG A 11 7.97 -20.23 -4.17
CA ARG A 11 6.73 -19.45 -4.15
C ARG A 11 6.42 -18.96 -2.73
N ARG A 12 6.79 -19.73 -1.70
CA ARG A 12 6.69 -19.33 -0.30
C ARG A 12 7.54 -18.12 0.04
N ASP A 13 8.78 -18.05 -0.46
CA ASP A 13 9.68 -16.91 -0.23
C ASP A 13 9.15 -15.65 -0.92
N ALA A 14 8.62 -15.80 -2.14
CA ALA A 14 8.00 -14.68 -2.85
C ALA A 14 6.76 -14.15 -2.11
N LEU A 15 5.87 -15.04 -1.65
CA LEU A 15 4.70 -14.66 -0.86
C LEU A 15 5.08 -13.98 0.45
N SER A 16 6.07 -14.54 1.17
CA SER A 16 6.59 -13.94 2.41
C SER A 16 7.09 -12.51 2.19
N ARG A 17 7.82 -12.26 1.10
CA ARG A 17 8.30 -10.92 0.74
C ARG A 17 7.16 -9.95 0.41
N VAL A 18 6.12 -10.41 -0.30
CA VAL A 18 4.94 -9.57 -0.60
C VAL A 18 4.19 -9.22 0.67
N VAL A 19 4.01 -10.17 1.59
CA VAL A 19 3.37 -9.92 2.88
C VAL A 19 4.20 -8.94 3.71
N LEU A 20 5.52 -9.14 3.81
CA LEU A 20 6.39 -8.24 4.53
C LEU A 20 6.39 -6.83 3.93
N ALA A 21 6.42 -6.72 2.60
CA ALA A 21 6.31 -5.45 1.90
C ALA A 21 4.98 -4.75 2.22
N GLY A 22 3.86 -5.47 2.13
CA GLY A 22 2.54 -4.90 2.43
C GLY A 22 2.38 -4.49 3.90
N LEU A 23 2.93 -5.25 4.84
CA LEU A 23 2.96 -4.85 6.24
C LEU A 23 3.83 -3.61 6.47
N ALA A 24 5.03 -3.57 5.89
CA ALA A 24 5.91 -2.41 5.98
C ALA A 24 5.26 -1.16 5.37
N THR A 25 4.68 -1.28 4.17
CA THR A 25 3.91 -0.21 3.52
C THR A 25 2.73 0.23 4.38
N GLY A 26 1.93 -0.71 4.89
CA GLY A 26 0.77 -0.39 5.73
C GLY A 26 1.15 0.37 7.00
N VAL A 27 2.25 -0.01 7.65
CA VAL A 27 2.78 0.72 8.83
C VAL A 27 3.30 2.09 8.45
N THR A 28 4.20 2.18 7.46
CA THR A 28 4.82 3.46 7.08
C THR A 28 3.78 4.46 6.57
N ASP A 29 2.87 4.03 5.70
CA ASP A 29 1.80 4.88 5.17
C ASP A 29 0.74 5.19 6.25
N GLY A 30 0.44 4.24 7.14
CA GLY A 30 -0.46 4.45 8.27
C GLY A 30 0.06 5.51 9.24
N ILE A 31 1.37 5.50 9.53
CA ILE A 31 2.02 6.55 10.33
C ILE A 31 1.99 7.87 9.59
N PHE A 32 2.38 7.90 8.31
CA PHE A 32 2.41 9.11 7.51
C PHE A 32 1.01 9.76 7.41
N SER A 33 -0.02 9.00 7.05
CA SER A 33 -1.40 9.47 6.96
C SER A 33 -1.95 9.92 8.31
N SER A 34 -1.60 9.25 9.40
CA SER A 34 -1.98 9.66 10.77
C SER A 34 -1.37 11.01 11.13
N VAL A 35 -0.07 11.21 10.84
CA VAL A 35 0.61 12.49 11.05
C VAL A 35 0.01 13.57 10.15
N LEU A 36 -0.24 13.27 8.87
CA LEU A 36 -0.86 14.19 7.92
C LEU A 36 -2.25 14.64 8.41
N SER A 37 -3.08 13.69 8.85
CA SER A 37 -4.43 13.94 9.37
C SER A 37 -4.42 14.86 10.59
N VAL A 38 -3.53 14.60 11.55
CA VAL A 38 -3.47 15.38 12.81
C VAL A 38 -2.80 16.73 12.60
N ALA A 39 -1.64 16.77 11.94
CA ALA A 39 -0.81 17.97 11.86
C ALA A 39 -1.27 18.96 10.78
N PHE A 40 -1.86 18.49 9.68
CA PHE A 40 -2.19 19.33 8.52
C PHE A 40 -3.69 19.44 8.25
N TYR A 41 -4.48 18.40 8.57
CA TYR A 41 -5.94 18.42 8.35
C TYR A 41 -6.74 18.73 9.61
N HIS A 42 -6.06 18.96 10.75
CA HIS A 42 -6.69 19.27 12.04
C HIS A 42 -7.78 18.25 12.42
N SER A 43 -7.55 16.98 12.09
CA SER A 43 -8.45 15.86 12.34
C SER A 43 -7.84 14.88 13.35
N THR A 44 -8.46 13.72 13.54
CA THR A 44 -7.97 12.67 14.43
C THR A 44 -7.59 11.41 13.65
N VAL A 45 -6.73 10.59 14.25
CA VAL A 45 -6.39 9.25 13.72
C VAL A 45 -7.63 8.37 13.64
N THR A 46 -8.52 8.45 14.63
CA THR A 46 -9.80 7.73 14.61
C THR A 46 -10.62 8.13 13.39
N ARG A 47 -10.81 9.44 13.15
CA ARG A 47 -11.62 9.93 12.03
C ARG A 47 -11.01 9.60 10.67
N LEU A 48 -9.68 9.57 10.56
CA LEU A 48 -8.97 9.10 9.37
C LEU A 48 -9.38 7.66 9.03
N PHE A 49 -9.23 6.72 9.95
CA PHE A 49 -9.55 5.31 9.67
C PHE A 49 -11.05 5.06 9.56
N GLN A 50 -11.90 5.81 10.26
CA GLN A 50 -13.35 5.77 10.01
C GLN A 50 -13.71 6.21 8.59
N GLY A 51 -13.00 7.19 8.02
CA GLY A 51 -13.15 7.59 6.62
C GLY A 51 -12.68 6.51 5.64
N VAL A 52 -11.65 5.73 5.99
CA VAL A 52 -11.30 4.54 5.21
C VAL A 52 -12.43 3.51 5.29
N ALA A 53 -12.99 3.27 6.48
CA ALA A 53 -14.07 2.32 6.68
C ALA A 53 -15.37 2.72 5.97
N SER A 54 -15.64 4.02 5.79
CA SER A 54 -16.86 4.49 5.12
C SER A 54 -16.92 4.10 3.65
N THR A 55 -15.79 3.82 3.01
CA THR A 55 -15.76 3.33 1.61
C THR A 55 -16.46 1.98 1.43
N LEU A 56 -16.53 1.17 2.49
CA LEU A 56 -17.21 -0.13 2.50
C LEU A 56 -18.52 -0.10 3.29
N LEU A 57 -18.52 0.58 4.45
CA LEU A 57 -19.64 0.60 5.39
C LEU A 57 -20.61 1.77 5.18
N GLY A 58 -20.28 2.70 4.28
CA GLY A 58 -21.03 3.93 4.03
C GLY A 58 -20.81 5.03 5.08
N PRO A 59 -21.50 6.18 4.95
CA PRO A 59 -21.25 7.39 5.75
C PRO A 59 -21.40 7.20 7.26
N ALA A 60 -22.24 6.25 7.70
CA ALA A 60 -22.46 5.94 9.11
C ALA A 60 -21.19 5.46 9.84
N ALA A 61 -20.15 5.03 9.10
CA ALA A 61 -18.87 4.62 9.69
C ALA A 61 -18.16 5.76 10.44
N ILE A 62 -18.40 7.01 10.05
CA ILE A 62 -17.83 8.20 10.71
C ILE A 62 -18.31 8.33 12.16
N ASP A 63 -19.54 7.90 12.45
CA ASP A 63 -20.13 7.98 13.78
C ASP A 63 -19.94 6.69 14.61
N GLY A 64 -19.37 5.63 14.01
CA GLY A 64 -19.24 4.30 14.64
C GLY A 64 -18.08 4.14 15.66
N GLY A 65 -17.40 5.23 16.00
CA GLY A 65 -16.31 5.28 16.98
C GLY A 65 -15.12 4.35 16.68
N ILE A 66 -14.55 3.77 17.74
CA ILE A 66 -13.34 2.93 17.67
C ILE A 66 -13.59 1.64 16.85
N ALA A 67 -14.80 1.09 16.89
CA ALA A 67 -15.11 -0.14 16.17
C ALA A 67 -14.96 0.04 14.66
N THR A 68 -15.50 1.13 14.11
CA THR A 68 -15.36 1.43 12.67
C THR A 68 -13.95 1.90 12.32
N ALA A 69 -13.24 2.58 13.23
CA ALA A 69 -11.82 2.87 13.03
C ALA A 69 -10.97 1.59 12.91
N ALA A 70 -11.23 0.56 13.72
CA ALA A 70 -10.52 -0.72 13.64
C ALA A 70 -10.77 -1.44 12.30
N VAL A 71 -12.00 -1.38 11.78
CA VAL A 71 -12.32 -1.87 10.43
C VAL A 71 -11.50 -1.09 9.39
N GLY A 72 -11.41 0.23 9.52
CA GLY A 72 -10.60 1.06 8.65
C GLY A 72 -9.11 0.70 8.66
N VAL A 73 -8.54 0.42 9.83
CA VAL A 73 -7.16 -0.06 9.94
C VAL A 73 -6.99 -1.40 9.23
N LEU A 74 -7.92 -2.35 9.41
CA LEU A 74 -7.86 -3.64 8.72
C LEU A 74 -7.95 -3.46 7.19
N MET A 75 -8.86 -2.60 6.73
CA MET A 75 -8.99 -2.26 5.31
C MET A 75 -7.71 -1.62 4.77
N HIS A 76 -7.10 -0.70 5.52
CA HIS A 76 -5.84 -0.06 5.17
C HIS A 76 -4.72 -1.07 4.92
N PHE A 77 -4.52 -2.04 5.82
CA PHE A 77 -3.55 -3.11 5.62
C PHE A 77 -3.92 -4.04 4.45
N GLY A 78 -5.21 -4.31 4.24
CA GLY A 78 -5.69 -5.08 3.08
C GLY A 78 -5.33 -4.38 1.76
N VAL A 79 -5.52 -3.07 1.69
CA VAL A 79 -5.16 -2.24 0.52
C VAL A 79 -3.64 -2.19 0.34
N ALA A 80 -2.86 -2.01 1.40
CA ALA A 80 -1.40 -2.01 1.34
C ALA A 80 -0.83 -3.36 0.83
N LEU A 81 -1.42 -4.47 1.27
CA LEU A 81 -1.11 -5.81 0.73
C LEU A 81 -1.52 -5.94 -0.73
N GLY A 82 -2.70 -5.44 -1.09
CA GLY A 82 -3.19 -5.42 -2.48
C GLY A 82 -2.25 -4.70 -3.43
N TRP A 83 -1.83 -3.48 -3.09
CA TRP A 83 -0.87 -2.71 -3.88
C TRP A 83 0.52 -3.32 -3.91
N SER A 84 0.94 -4.00 -2.84
CA SER A 84 2.20 -4.77 -2.81
C SER A 84 2.13 -5.98 -3.75
N ALA A 85 1.00 -6.67 -3.80
CA ALA A 85 0.77 -7.77 -4.74
C ALA A 85 0.72 -7.27 -6.20
N VAL A 86 0.07 -6.14 -6.47
CA VAL A 86 0.08 -5.49 -7.78
C VAL A 86 1.51 -5.15 -8.21
N PHE A 87 2.32 -4.57 -7.31
CA PHE A 87 3.72 -4.26 -7.60
C PHE A 87 4.52 -5.52 -7.92
N TRP A 88 4.33 -6.60 -7.16
CA TRP A 88 4.97 -7.87 -7.44
C TRP A 88 4.54 -8.46 -8.80
N LEU A 89 3.25 -8.37 -9.17
CA LEU A 89 2.77 -8.79 -10.50
C LEU A 89 3.37 -7.95 -11.62
N LEU A 90 3.52 -6.65 -11.41
CA LEU A 90 4.21 -5.75 -12.33
C LEU A 90 5.67 -6.19 -12.51
N LEU A 91 6.39 -6.49 -11.41
CA LEU A 91 7.72 -7.06 -11.50
C LEU A 91 7.73 -8.41 -12.23
N ASP A 92 6.78 -9.31 -11.95
CA ASP A 92 6.70 -10.63 -12.57
C ASP A 92 6.51 -10.53 -14.10
N ARG A 93 5.59 -9.68 -14.54
CA ARG A 93 5.11 -9.62 -15.92
C ARG A 93 5.80 -8.59 -16.81
N GLN A 94 6.48 -7.60 -16.23
CA GLN A 94 7.03 -6.47 -16.98
C GLN A 94 8.56 -6.39 -16.82
N PRO A 95 9.34 -6.97 -17.75
CA PRO A 95 10.80 -6.99 -17.67
C PRO A 95 11.44 -5.60 -17.62
N TRP A 96 10.80 -4.59 -18.23
CA TRP A 96 11.29 -3.21 -18.24
C TRP A 96 11.29 -2.58 -16.85
N ILE A 97 10.38 -2.97 -15.95
CA ILE A 97 10.35 -2.47 -14.56
C ILE A 97 11.56 -3.01 -13.79
N ARG A 98 11.93 -4.27 -14.01
CA ARG A 98 13.16 -4.85 -13.43
C ARG A 98 14.41 -4.15 -13.97
N ALA A 99 14.44 -3.86 -15.27
CA ALA A 99 15.54 -3.12 -15.88
C ALA A 99 15.65 -1.69 -15.31
N LEU A 100 14.51 -1.02 -15.09
CA LEU A 100 14.47 0.31 -14.48
C LEU A 100 14.97 0.29 -13.04
N LEU A 101 14.57 -0.70 -12.24
CA LEU A 101 15.06 -0.88 -10.87
C LEU A 101 16.57 -1.17 -10.82
N GLY A 102 17.12 -1.86 -11.82
CA GLY A 102 18.56 -2.09 -11.94
C GLY A 102 19.38 -0.87 -12.41
N SER A 103 18.72 0.24 -12.78
CA SER A 103 19.40 1.47 -13.20
C SER A 103 19.83 2.31 -11.99
N PRO A 104 20.78 3.28 -12.16
CA PRO A 104 21.13 4.20 -11.09
C PRO A 104 19.89 4.94 -10.55
N ASN A 105 19.70 4.91 -9.24
CA ASN A 105 18.52 5.44 -8.53
C ASN A 105 17.18 4.84 -9.02
N GLY A 106 17.21 3.58 -9.48
CA GLY A 106 16.05 2.87 -10.01
C GLY A 106 14.88 2.80 -9.03
N GLU A 107 15.16 2.51 -7.76
CA GLU A 107 14.13 2.43 -6.72
C GLU A 107 13.45 3.79 -6.53
N LEU A 108 14.22 4.89 -6.51
CA LEU A 108 13.67 6.23 -6.34
C LEU A 108 12.79 6.64 -7.52
N LYS A 109 13.18 6.29 -8.75
CA LYS A 109 12.37 6.55 -9.97
C LYS A 109 11.04 5.79 -9.94
N VAL A 110 11.08 4.54 -9.50
CA VAL A 110 9.86 3.73 -9.40
C VAL A 110 8.98 4.23 -8.25
N ALA A 111 9.56 4.53 -7.09
CA ALA A 111 8.85 5.04 -5.93
C ALA A 111 8.20 6.41 -6.19
N SER A 112 8.91 7.31 -6.90
CA SER A 112 8.40 8.66 -7.23
C SER A 112 7.22 8.65 -8.19
N LEU A 113 6.99 7.55 -8.92
CA LEU A 113 5.83 7.38 -9.78
C LEU A 113 4.74 6.55 -9.07
N TYR A 114 5.11 5.39 -8.54
CA TYR A 114 4.18 4.41 -7.99
C TYR A 114 3.50 4.92 -6.70
N GLY A 115 4.26 5.56 -5.81
CA GLY A 115 3.71 6.13 -4.57
C GLY A 115 2.64 7.19 -4.83
N PRO A 116 2.95 8.28 -5.56
CA PRO A 116 1.96 9.30 -5.90
C PRO A 116 0.77 8.75 -6.70
N PHE A 117 1.00 7.78 -7.59
CA PHE A 117 -0.09 7.11 -8.30
C PHE A 117 -1.07 6.40 -7.34
N ILE A 118 -0.56 5.61 -6.40
CA ILE A 118 -1.39 4.95 -5.38
C ILE A 118 -2.15 6.00 -4.56
N TRP A 119 -1.45 7.04 -4.10
CA TRP A 119 -2.06 8.11 -3.32
C TRP A 119 -3.20 8.78 -4.09
N MET A 120 -3.02 9.05 -5.38
CA MET A 120 -4.07 9.62 -6.24
C MET A 120 -5.26 8.66 -6.38
N VAL A 121 -5.02 7.37 -6.64
CA VAL A 121 -6.11 6.39 -6.76
C VAL A 121 -6.90 6.32 -5.45
N MET A 122 -6.22 6.20 -4.31
CA MET A 122 -6.88 6.09 -3.02
C MET A 122 -7.61 7.38 -2.65
N SER A 123 -6.94 8.52 -2.74
CA SER A 123 -7.47 9.81 -2.25
C SER A 123 -8.51 10.41 -3.17
N LEU A 124 -8.43 10.17 -4.48
CA LEU A 124 -9.32 10.81 -5.47
C LEU A 124 -10.39 9.88 -6.02
N ALA A 125 -10.15 8.57 -6.07
CA ALA A 125 -11.08 7.62 -6.67
C ALA A 125 -11.74 6.67 -5.67
N VAL A 126 -11.07 6.30 -4.57
CA VAL A 126 -11.60 5.31 -3.61
C VAL A 126 -12.25 5.96 -2.40
N ILE A 127 -11.56 6.86 -1.71
CA ILE A 127 -12.04 7.49 -0.47
C ILE A 127 -13.25 8.43 -0.69
N PRO A 128 -13.36 9.18 -1.81
CA PRO A 128 -14.53 10.04 -2.03
C PRO A 128 -15.84 9.31 -2.39
N LEU A 129 -15.83 7.99 -2.54
CA LEU A 129 -17.01 7.16 -2.86
C LEU A 129 -17.78 6.79 -1.59
#